data_AF-A0A954ZGN2-F1
#
_entry.id   AF-A0A954ZGN2-F1
#
_cell.length_a   1.000
_cell.length_b   1.000
_cell.length_c   1.000
_cell.angle_alpha   90.00
_cell.angle_beta   90.00
_cell.angle_gamma   90.00
#
_symmetry.space_group_name_H-M   'P 1'
#
loop_
_entity.id
_entity.type
_entity.pdbx_description
1 polymer ?
#
loop_
_entity_poly.entity_id
_entity_poly.type
_entity_poly.pdbx_seq_one_letter_code
_entity_poly.pdbx_strand_id
1 'polypeptide(L)'
;MTLAALISPAQNLRVRRNHARDSLQTILQTLGVLLLTVGIALADDSPASDDAQAEATQSEAAQTEANPSKETPTSYKLSYKFNRGDVLRYRVRHSANVRTTIDAETQQVESESESVKAWKVTDVLPDGSMEFLHLVESVKMSNQSGGGKVNRYDSSAGGEAPAGFEQAASAVGVPLTVTRIDATGKILHREEKHPQPPPAEDMPITLQLPADAVAVGEKWDRVYDVDAEQKSGAKLKVRTRRVCRLASVEDGIAAIDVEYQILTPVDSYVRSQLVERLTKGVVKFDLERGCVVSQQHDVDARILGFASQASSMQFVARTQEQLLPAEAVARRDEADASR
;
A
#
# COMPACT_ATOMS: atom_id res chain seq x y z
N MET A 1 -53.60 -26.75 -17.99
CA MET A 1 -52.24 -26.32 -18.37
C MET A 1 -52.32 -24.82 -18.60
N THR A 2 -51.67 -23.92 -17.88
CA THR A 2 -50.39 -24.03 -17.17
C THR A 2 -50.42 -23.06 -15.98
N LEU A 3 -50.08 -23.56 -14.80
CA LEU A 3 -49.98 -22.79 -13.56
C LEU A 3 -48.61 -22.11 -13.51
N ALA A 4 -48.60 -20.80 -13.29
CA ALA A 4 -47.40 -20.03 -13.00
C ALA A 4 -46.85 -20.41 -11.62
N ALA A 5 -45.55 -20.71 -11.54
CA ALA A 5 -44.85 -20.97 -10.30
C ALA A 5 -44.43 -19.65 -9.63
N LEU A 6 -45.05 -19.37 -8.49
CA LEU A 6 -44.65 -18.38 -7.51
C LEU A 6 -43.29 -18.77 -6.90
N ILE A 7 -42.24 -18.01 -7.23
CA ILE A 7 -40.98 -18.05 -6.50
C ILE A 7 -41.19 -17.29 -5.19
N SER A 8 -41.10 -18.00 -4.06
CA SER A 8 -41.36 -17.45 -2.72
C SER A 8 -40.34 -16.36 -2.34
N PRO A 9 -40.77 -15.22 -1.75
CA PRO A 9 -39.89 -14.15 -1.28
C PRO A 9 -38.76 -14.62 -0.34
N ALA A 10 -38.98 -15.72 0.39
CA ALA A 10 -38.01 -16.29 1.32
C ALA A 10 -36.77 -16.91 0.65
N GLN A 11 -36.89 -17.39 -0.60
CA GLN A 11 -35.75 -17.92 -1.36
C GLN A 11 -34.85 -16.79 -1.89
N ASN A 12 -35.45 -15.66 -2.29
CA ASN A 12 -34.74 -14.48 -2.75
C ASN A 12 -33.95 -13.81 -1.61
N LEU A 13 -34.50 -13.80 -0.39
CA LEU A 13 -33.81 -13.33 0.82
C LEU A 13 -32.63 -14.21 1.22
N ARG A 14 -32.72 -15.54 1.07
CA ARG A 14 -31.60 -16.46 1.37
C ARG A 14 -30.43 -16.31 0.39
N VAL A 15 -30.71 -16.17 -0.91
CA VAL A 15 -29.67 -15.97 -1.93
C VAL A 15 -28.96 -14.61 -1.74
N ARG A 16 -29.72 -13.54 -1.44
CA ARG A 16 -29.15 -12.22 -1.12
C ARG A 16 -28.32 -12.22 0.18
N ARG A 17 -28.76 -12.93 1.22
CA ARG A 17 -27.99 -13.10 2.47
C ARG A 17 -26.69 -13.87 2.25
N ASN A 18 -26.70 -14.86 1.35
CA ASN A 18 -25.50 -15.64 1.04
C ASN A 18 -24.49 -14.81 0.23
N HIS A 19 -24.92 -14.04 -0.78
CA HIS A 19 -24.02 -13.10 -1.48
C HIS A 19 -23.52 -11.95 -0.61
N ALA A 20 -24.32 -11.45 0.33
CA ALA A 20 -23.88 -10.45 1.30
C ALA A 20 -22.85 -11.05 2.29
N ARG A 21 -23.03 -12.31 2.71
CA ARG A 21 -22.06 -13.05 3.51
C ARG A 21 -20.77 -13.32 2.75
N ASP A 22 -20.84 -13.77 1.51
CA ASP A 22 -19.67 -14.08 0.68
C ASP A 22 -18.88 -12.82 0.35
N SER A 23 -19.54 -11.70 0.03
CA SER A 23 -18.86 -10.41 -0.20
C SER A 23 -18.23 -9.85 1.08
N LEU A 24 -18.87 -10.02 2.25
CA LEU A 24 -18.28 -9.67 3.54
C LEU A 24 -17.12 -10.59 3.93
N GLN A 25 -17.20 -11.88 3.60
CA GLN A 25 -16.14 -12.85 3.86
C GLN A 25 -14.93 -12.59 2.95
N THR A 26 -15.14 -12.15 1.71
CA THR A 26 -14.08 -11.65 0.82
C THR A 26 -13.47 -10.33 1.31
N ILE A 27 -14.27 -9.39 1.86
CA ILE A 27 -13.78 -8.15 2.50
C ILE A 27 -12.98 -8.47 3.79
N LEU A 28 -13.44 -9.45 4.59
CA LEU A 28 -12.76 -9.96 5.78
C LEU A 28 -11.46 -10.70 5.44
N GLN A 29 -11.43 -11.46 4.34
CA GLN A 29 -10.23 -12.15 3.85
C GLN A 29 -9.22 -11.16 3.25
N THR A 30 -9.67 -10.13 2.54
CA THR A 30 -8.78 -9.07 2.03
C THR A 30 -8.17 -8.21 3.14
N LEU A 31 -8.92 -7.89 4.21
CA LEU A 31 -8.39 -7.24 5.42
C LEU A 31 -7.30 -8.07 6.14
N GLY A 32 -7.39 -9.41 6.09
CA GLY A 32 -6.35 -10.30 6.62
C GLY A 32 -5.10 -10.37 5.72
N VAL A 33 -5.28 -10.25 4.40
CA VAL A 33 -4.22 -10.30 3.39
C VAL A 33 -3.42 -8.99 3.34
N LEU A 34 -4.05 -7.84 3.62
CA LEU A 34 -3.39 -6.52 3.59
C LEU A 34 -2.35 -6.29 4.69
N LEU A 35 -2.38 -7.11 5.73
CA LEU A 35 -1.39 -7.03 6.81
C LEU A 35 0.01 -7.51 6.40
N LEU A 36 0.10 -8.27 5.32
CA LEU A 36 1.38 -8.50 4.65
C LEU A 36 1.66 -7.45 3.57
N THR A 37 0.68 -6.66 3.10
CA THR A 37 0.85 -5.74 1.96
C THR A 37 1.53 -4.39 2.21
N VAL A 38 2.55 -4.46 3.05
CA VAL A 38 3.91 -4.16 2.56
C VAL A 38 4.33 -5.22 1.46
N GLY A 39 3.51 -5.38 0.42
CA GLY A 39 3.49 -6.44 -0.62
C GLY A 39 2.52 -7.61 -0.35
N ILE A 40 1.58 -7.95 -1.29
CA ILE A 40 0.69 -9.18 -1.41
C ILE A 40 -0.83 -8.95 -1.71
N ALA A 41 -1.29 -8.43 -2.88
CA ALA A 41 -2.70 -8.63 -3.35
C ALA A 41 -2.89 -9.45 -4.67
N LEU A 42 -3.92 -10.33 -4.71
CA LEU A 42 -4.21 -11.53 -5.54
C LEU A 42 -4.46 -11.36 -7.06
N ALA A 43 -4.38 -12.48 -7.78
CA ALA A 43 -4.17 -12.69 -9.23
C ALA A 43 -5.38 -12.55 -10.18
N ASP A 44 -5.10 -12.24 -11.47
CA ASP A 44 -5.65 -12.92 -12.67
C ASP A 44 -4.80 -12.57 -13.94
N ASP A 45 -4.80 -13.45 -14.93
CA ASP A 45 -3.80 -13.68 -16.00
C ASP A 45 -4.04 -12.91 -17.34
N SER A 46 -3.03 -12.95 -18.23
CA SER A 46 -3.02 -12.69 -19.70
C SER A 46 -2.55 -11.32 -20.29
N PRO A 47 -1.99 -11.32 -21.54
CA PRO A 47 -0.65 -10.77 -21.81
C PRO A 47 -0.57 -9.58 -22.80
N ALA A 48 0.67 -9.10 -22.93
CA ALA A 48 1.17 -7.93 -23.63
C ALA A 48 0.92 -7.83 -25.15
N SER A 49 0.95 -6.60 -25.66
CA SER A 49 1.39 -6.28 -27.02
C SER A 49 2.17 -4.97 -27.05
N ASP A 50 3.24 -5.04 -27.85
CA ASP A 50 4.35 -4.13 -28.09
C ASP A 50 4.04 -2.93 -29.01
N ASP A 51 5.11 -2.14 -29.25
CA ASP A 51 5.35 -1.11 -30.27
C ASP A 51 5.05 0.35 -29.87
N ALA A 52 6.06 1.19 -29.57
CA ALA A 52 7.00 1.86 -30.49
C ALA A 52 6.28 2.90 -31.39
N GLN A 53 6.71 4.14 -31.60
CA GLN A 53 7.97 4.86 -31.43
C GLN A 53 7.67 6.37 -31.61
N ALA A 54 8.57 7.22 -31.10
CA ALA A 54 9.17 8.43 -31.72
C ALA A 54 8.31 9.33 -32.66
N GLU A 55 8.36 10.66 -32.66
CA GLU A 55 9.50 11.56 -32.52
C GLU A 55 9.00 13.03 -32.66
N ALA A 56 9.69 13.97 -32.00
CA ALA A 56 10.19 15.26 -32.51
C ALA A 56 9.27 16.27 -33.27
N THR A 57 9.43 17.60 -33.21
CA THR A 57 10.18 18.62 -32.43
C THR A 57 9.71 20.00 -32.99
N GLN A 58 10.04 21.09 -32.28
CA GLN A 58 10.27 22.49 -32.75
C GLN A 58 9.03 23.41 -32.80
N SER A 59 9.10 24.72 -32.51
CA SER A 59 10.11 25.65 -31.97
C SER A 59 9.45 27.04 -32.00
N GLU A 60 9.78 27.94 -31.05
CA GLU A 60 9.94 29.42 -31.16
C GLU A 60 9.60 30.10 -29.82
N ALA A 61 10.61 30.61 -29.10
CA ALA A 61 11.18 31.95 -29.21
C ALA A 61 10.22 33.04 -28.69
N ALA A 62 10.31 33.40 -27.41
CA ALA A 62 11.18 34.44 -26.85
C ALA A 62 10.47 35.80 -26.73
N GLN A 63 10.03 36.12 -25.51
CA GLN A 63 9.92 37.51 -25.02
C GLN A 63 10.41 37.55 -23.57
N THR A 64 11.60 38.11 -23.40
CA THR A 64 12.22 38.41 -22.11
C THR A 64 11.90 39.85 -21.74
N GLU A 65 10.96 40.06 -20.83
CA GLU A 65 10.84 41.30 -20.06
C GLU A 65 11.36 41.04 -18.64
N ALA A 66 12.36 41.83 -18.26
CA ALA A 66 13.03 41.75 -16.96
C ALA A 66 12.11 42.29 -15.85
N ASN A 67 11.64 41.39 -14.99
CA ASN A 67 10.95 41.71 -13.74
C ASN A 67 11.96 41.56 -12.57
N PRO A 68 11.87 42.36 -11.49
CA PRO A 68 12.89 42.43 -10.46
C PRO A 68 13.03 41.09 -9.75
N SER A 69 14.26 40.75 -9.40
CA SER A 69 14.71 39.51 -8.77
C SER A 69 13.74 38.98 -7.70
N LYS A 70 12.82 38.12 -8.13
CA LYS A 70 12.29 37.05 -7.30
C LYS A 70 13.49 36.23 -6.89
N GLU A 71 13.80 36.18 -5.60
CA GLU A 71 14.65 35.12 -5.07
C GLU A 71 14.10 33.81 -5.62
N THR A 72 14.90 33.11 -6.42
CA THR A 72 14.50 31.83 -6.99
C THR A 72 14.18 30.92 -5.80
N PRO A 73 12.94 30.41 -5.68
CA PRO A 73 12.59 29.56 -4.55
C PRO A 73 13.55 28.38 -4.52
N THR A 74 14.18 28.14 -3.36
CA THR A 74 15.12 27.05 -3.17
C THR A 74 14.46 25.73 -3.59
N SER A 75 15.05 25.06 -4.58
CA SER A 75 14.62 23.76 -5.06
C SER A 75 15.50 22.66 -4.46
N TYR A 76 14.89 21.49 -4.25
CA TYR A 76 15.51 20.36 -3.58
C TYR A 76 15.47 19.14 -4.48
N LYS A 77 16.63 18.50 -4.65
CA LYS A 77 16.72 17.20 -5.31
C LYS A 77 16.44 16.10 -4.30
N LEU A 78 15.33 15.38 -4.49
CA LEU A 78 14.98 14.21 -3.71
C LEU A 78 15.52 12.96 -4.42
N SER A 79 16.31 12.14 -3.73
CA SER A 79 16.88 10.92 -4.33
C SER A 79 17.24 9.91 -3.26
N TYR A 80 17.00 8.62 -3.54
CA TYR A 80 17.50 7.53 -2.71
C TYR A 80 19.02 7.41 -2.86
N LYS A 81 19.73 7.16 -1.75
CA LYS A 81 21.20 7.14 -1.69
C LYS A 81 21.69 5.96 -0.84
N PHE A 82 21.26 4.75 -1.19
CA PHE A 82 21.68 3.55 -0.47
C PHE A 82 23.12 3.19 -0.79
N ASN A 83 23.80 2.60 0.19
CA ASN A 83 25.11 2.00 0.05
C ASN A 83 25.00 0.48 0.14
N ARG A 84 25.88 -0.22 -0.56
CA ARG A 84 25.99 -1.67 -0.43
C ARG A 84 26.30 -2.02 1.03
N GLY A 85 25.55 -2.97 1.58
CA GLY A 85 25.67 -3.38 2.98
C GLY A 85 24.77 -2.61 3.94
N ASP A 86 24.09 -1.54 3.50
CA ASP A 86 23.07 -0.87 4.31
C ASP A 86 21.96 -1.86 4.70
N VAL A 87 21.49 -1.73 5.94
CA VAL A 87 20.32 -2.46 6.44
C VAL A 87 19.32 -1.47 6.99
N LEU A 88 18.29 -1.17 6.21
CA LEU A 88 17.22 -0.28 6.62
C LEU A 88 16.13 -1.11 7.29
N ARG A 89 15.94 -0.92 8.59
CA ARG A 89 14.92 -1.63 9.38
C ARG A 89 13.82 -0.68 9.77
N TYR A 90 12.59 -1.05 9.50
CA TYR A 90 11.43 -0.21 9.73
C TYR A 90 10.45 -0.91 10.65
N ARG A 91 10.03 -0.22 11.71
CA ARG A 91 8.83 -0.62 12.44
C ARG A 91 7.62 -0.14 11.64
N VAL A 92 6.77 -1.08 11.25
CA VAL A 92 5.50 -0.81 10.58
C VAL A 92 4.37 -1.11 11.56
N ARG A 93 3.45 -0.18 11.74
CA ARG A 93 2.21 -0.37 12.48
C ARG A 93 1.04 -0.15 11.55
N HIS A 94 0.08 -1.05 11.60
CA HIS A 94 -1.16 -0.93 10.86
C HIS A 94 -2.33 -1.17 11.80
N SER A 95 -3.36 -0.34 11.72
CA SER A 95 -4.63 -0.54 12.41
C SER A 95 -5.77 -0.24 11.47
N ALA A 96 -6.78 -1.11 11.42
CA ALA A 96 -8.00 -0.89 10.65
C ALA A 96 -9.24 -1.24 11.48
N ASN A 97 -10.27 -0.42 11.33
CA ASN A 97 -11.62 -0.66 11.83
C ASN A 97 -12.58 -0.51 10.66
N VAL A 98 -13.29 -1.59 10.37
CA VAL A 98 -14.29 -1.63 9.31
C VAL A 98 -15.62 -1.97 9.93
N ARG A 99 -16.57 -1.04 9.79
CA ARG A 99 -17.95 -1.24 10.23
C ARG A 99 -18.87 -1.19 9.03
N THR A 100 -19.56 -2.29 8.79
CA THR A 100 -20.43 -2.45 7.65
C THR A 100 -21.84 -2.76 8.11
N THR A 101 -22.83 -2.09 7.52
CA THR A 101 -24.25 -2.37 7.72
C THR A 101 -24.88 -2.75 6.39
N ILE A 102 -25.49 -3.93 6.31
CA ILE A 102 -26.25 -4.40 5.14
C ILE A 102 -27.59 -4.92 5.64
N ASP A 103 -28.69 -4.39 5.11
CA ASP A 103 -30.06 -4.84 5.41
C ASP A 103 -30.33 -4.95 6.94
N ALA A 104 -29.93 -3.91 7.68
CA ALA A 104 -29.99 -3.77 9.14
C ALA A 104 -29.05 -4.67 9.97
N GLU A 105 -28.27 -5.54 9.34
CA GLU A 105 -27.23 -6.30 10.02
C GLU A 105 -25.91 -5.50 10.03
N THR A 106 -25.39 -5.23 11.22
CA THR A 106 -24.07 -4.59 11.40
C THR A 106 -23.01 -5.64 11.71
N GLN A 107 -21.90 -5.57 11.00
CA GLN A 107 -20.67 -6.28 11.32
C GLN A 107 -19.54 -5.28 11.53
N GLN A 108 -18.66 -5.59 12.46
CA GLN A 108 -17.48 -4.78 12.75
C GLN A 108 -16.27 -5.69 12.82
N VAL A 109 -15.20 -5.26 12.17
CA VAL A 109 -13.93 -5.96 12.09
C VAL A 109 -12.85 -4.98 12.51
N GLU A 110 -12.02 -5.42 13.44
CA GLU A 110 -10.86 -4.68 13.91
C GLU A 110 -9.63 -5.51 13.66
N SER A 111 -8.57 -4.87 13.17
CA SER A 111 -7.27 -5.51 13.00
C SER A 111 -6.16 -4.55 13.41
N GLU A 112 -5.13 -5.11 14.01
CA GLU A 112 -3.90 -4.40 14.36
C GLU A 112 -2.70 -5.28 14.00
N SER A 113 -1.63 -4.63 13.55
CA SER A 113 -0.32 -5.26 13.51
C SER A 113 0.81 -4.30 13.85
N GLU A 114 1.89 -4.92 14.29
CA GLU A 114 3.21 -4.33 14.31
C GLU A 114 4.20 -5.31 13.67
N SER A 115 5.01 -4.86 12.73
CA SER A 115 6.06 -5.67 12.11
C SER A 115 7.39 -4.93 12.06
N VAL A 116 8.47 -5.69 11.93
CA VAL A 116 9.78 -5.15 11.57
C VAL A 116 10.12 -5.60 10.15
N LYS A 117 10.07 -4.66 9.22
CA LYS A 117 10.51 -4.84 7.83
C LYS A 117 12.00 -4.54 7.76
N ALA A 118 12.77 -5.31 6.98
CA ALA A 118 14.14 -4.96 6.66
C ALA A 118 14.40 -4.97 5.16
N TRP A 119 15.16 -3.97 4.71
CA TRP A 119 15.80 -3.93 3.39
C TRP A 119 17.30 -4.07 3.58
N LYS A 120 17.85 -5.20 3.13
CA LYS A 120 19.30 -5.43 3.10
C LYS A 120 19.81 -5.08 1.71
N VAL A 121 20.55 -4.00 1.58
CA VAL A 121 21.06 -3.51 0.29
C VAL A 121 22.19 -4.42 -0.15
N THR A 122 21.93 -5.24 -1.17
CA THR A 122 22.83 -6.28 -1.67
C THR A 122 23.84 -5.70 -2.66
N ASP A 123 23.45 -4.70 -3.44
CA ASP A 123 24.34 -4.06 -4.41
C ASP A 123 23.93 -2.63 -4.79
N VAL A 124 24.90 -1.88 -5.30
CA VAL A 124 24.70 -0.59 -5.96
C VAL A 124 25.44 -0.64 -7.29
N LEU A 125 24.70 -0.60 -8.39
CA LEU A 125 25.22 -0.82 -9.73
C LEU A 125 25.90 0.45 -10.27
N PRO A 126 26.75 0.34 -11.32
CA PRO A 126 27.46 1.51 -11.89
C PRO A 126 26.56 2.63 -12.41
N ASP A 127 25.30 2.31 -12.76
CA ASP A 127 24.30 3.29 -13.19
C ASP A 127 23.61 4.02 -12.01
N GLY A 128 23.99 3.68 -10.77
CA GLY A 128 23.41 4.23 -9.54
C GLY A 128 22.12 3.53 -9.10
N SER A 129 21.67 2.48 -9.80
CA SER A 129 20.54 1.68 -9.32
C SER A 129 20.94 0.84 -8.11
N MET A 130 20.00 0.67 -7.17
CA MET A 130 20.22 0.00 -5.89
C MET A 130 19.38 -1.26 -5.82
N GLU A 131 20.01 -2.38 -5.43
CA GLU A 131 19.34 -3.65 -5.22
C GLU A 131 19.26 -3.98 -3.73
N PHE A 132 18.11 -4.44 -3.27
CA PHE A 132 17.92 -4.86 -1.89
C PHE A 132 17.06 -6.10 -1.77
N LEU A 133 17.37 -6.89 -0.74
CA LEU A 133 16.57 -7.99 -0.25
C LEU A 133 15.55 -7.46 0.77
N HIS A 134 14.27 -7.68 0.49
CA HIS A 134 13.17 -7.36 1.38
C HIS A 134 12.78 -8.58 2.22
N LEU A 135 12.65 -8.39 3.52
CA LEU A 135 12.23 -9.42 4.48
C LEU A 135 11.41 -8.83 5.63
N VAL A 136 10.67 -9.69 6.33
CA VAL A 136 10.00 -9.36 7.59
C VAL A 136 10.68 -10.14 8.72
N GLU A 137 11.19 -9.45 9.73
CA GLU A 137 11.92 -10.05 10.84
C GLU A 137 11.01 -10.52 11.97
N SER A 138 9.93 -9.79 12.21
CA SER A 138 8.95 -10.13 13.25
C SER A 138 7.60 -9.53 12.92
N VAL A 139 6.54 -10.18 13.39
CA VAL A 139 5.18 -9.67 13.30
C VAL A 139 4.41 -9.96 14.59
N LYS A 140 3.61 -8.98 15.02
CA LYS A 140 2.58 -9.11 16.04
C LYS A 140 1.27 -8.69 15.40
N MET A 141 0.23 -9.50 15.55
CA MET A 141 -1.05 -9.29 14.88
C MET A 141 -2.19 -9.57 15.84
N SER A 142 -3.28 -8.84 15.69
CA SER A 142 -4.55 -9.20 16.27
C SER A 142 -5.70 -8.90 15.32
N ASN A 143 -6.75 -9.70 15.40
CA ASN A 143 -8.01 -9.39 14.75
C ASN A 143 -9.20 -9.76 15.64
N GLN A 144 -10.30 -9.04 15.44
CA GLN A 144 -11.56 -9.26 16.12
C GLN A 144 -12.71 -9.03 15.14
N SER A 145 -13.70 -9.92 15.15
CA SER A 145 -14.92 -9.78 14.35
C SER A 145 -16.15 -9.89 15.25
N GLY A 146 -17.11 -8.98 15.05
CA GLY A 146 -18.46 -9.06 15.66
C GLY A 146 -18.48 -9.09 17.19
N GLY A 147 -17.50 -8.49 17.87
CA GLY A 147 -17.38 -8.53 19.33
C GLY A 147 -16.93 -9.89 19.89
N GLY A 148 -16.50 -10.82 19.03
CA GLY A 148 -15.98 -12.12 19.42
C GLY A 148 -14.63 -12.05 20.15
N LYS A 149 -14.06 -13.22 20.47
CA LYS A 149 -12.73 -13.32 21.09
C LYS A 149 -11.66 -12.79 20.13
N VAL A 150 -10.78 -11.94 20.64
CA VAL A 150 -9.60 -11.46 19.88
C VAL A 150 -8.68 -12.64 19.56
N ASN A 151 -8.38 -12.85 18.28
CA ASN A 151 -7.34 -13.75 17.83
C ASN A 151 -6.00 -12.99 17.80
N ARG A 152 -4.91 -13.60 18.29
CA ARG A 152 -3.61 -12.94 18.41
C ARG A 152 -2.50 -13.85 17.95
N TYR A 153 -1.49 -13.26 17.32
CA TYR A 153 -0.26 -13.93 16.92
C TYR A 153 0.95 -13.04 17.18
N ASP A 154 2.03 -13.63 17.69
CA ASP A 154 3.31 -12.96 17.91
C ASP A 154 4.41 -13.93 17.47
N SER A 155 5.09 -13.63 16.37
CA SER A 155 6.14 -14.50 15.82
C SER A 155 7.36 -14.62 16.73
N SER A 156 7.52 -13.72 17.71
CA SER A 156 8.62 -13.77 18.69
C SER A 156 8.33 -14.64 19.91
N ALA A 157 7.07 -15.01 20.14
CA ALA A 157 6.66 -15.82 21.29
C ALA A 157 6.92 -17.33 21.10
N GLY A 158 7.19 -17.75 19.86
CA GLY A 158 7.26 -19.16 19.48
C GLY A 158 5.89 -19.84 19.43
N GLY A 159 5.81 -21.00 18.77
CA GLY A 159 4.58 -21.79 18.61
C GLY A 159 3.96 -21.69 17.21
N GLU A 160 2.95 -22.52 16.99
CA GLU A 160 2.21 -22.55 15.73
C GLU A 160 1.27 -21.35 15.61
N ALA A 161 1.21 -20.75 14.43
CA ALA A 161 0.35 -19.63 14.16
C ALA A 161 -1.13 -20.06 14.24
N PRO A 162 -1.99 -19.31 14.96
CA PRO A 162 -3.43 -19.58 14.94
C PRO A 162 -4.02 -19.44 13.53
N ALA A 163 -5.18 -20.06 13.33
CA ALA A 163 -5.91 -19.97 12.08
C ALA A 163 -6.10 -18.51 11.63
N GLY A 164 -5.75 -18.22 10.37
CA GLY A 164 -5.79 -16.89 9.77
C GLY A 164 -4.47 -16.10 9.82
N PHE A 165 -3.40 -16.64 10.42
CA PHE A 165 -2.07 -16.01 10.46
C PHE A 165 -0.97 -16.87 9.81
N GLU A 166 -1.31 -17.97 9.14
CA GLU A 166 -0.36 -18.92 8.55
C GLU A 166 0.55 -18.27 7.51
N GLN A 167 -0.01 -17.43 6.64
CA GLN A 167 0.75 -16.71 5.61
C GLN A 167 1.74 -15.71 6.24
N ALA A 168 1.33 -15.02 7.31
CA ALA A 168 2.21 -14.11 8.03
C ALA A 168 3.35 -14.87 8.70
N ALA A 169 3.04 -16.01 9.31
CA ALA A 169 4.03 -16.86 9.94
C ALA A 169 5.04 -17.43 8.96
N SER A 170 4.60 -17.88 7.78
CA SER A 170 5.51 -18.44 6.77
C SER A 170 6.45 -17.39 6.15
N ALA A 171 6.05 -16.11 6.17
CA ALA A 171 6.82 -14.99 5.63
C ALA A 171 7.89 -14.43 6.59
N VAL A 172 7.82 -14.75 7.89
CA VAL A 172 8.78 -14.24 8.88
C VAL A 172 10.14 -14.93 8.74
N GLY A 173 11.20 -14.14 8.69
CA GLY A 173 12.59 -14.62 8.67
C GLY A 173 13.08 -15.12 7.31
N VAL A 174 12.22 -15.15 6.30
CA VAL A 174 12.59 -15.59 4.94
C VAL A 174 12.66 -14.41 3.97
N PRO A 175 13.51 -14.48 2.93
CA PRO A 175 13.50 -13.50 1.85
C PRO A 175 12.14 -13.44 1.14
N LEU A 176 11.55 -12.26 1.06
CA LEU A 176 10.30 -12.04 0.33
C LEU A 176 10.58 -11.68 -1.12
N THR A 177 11.37 -10.62 -1.36
CA THR A 177 11.72 -10.19 -2.71
C THR A 177 13.13 -9.68 -2.81
N VAL A 178 13.73 -9.86 -3.99
CA VAL A 178 14.84 -9.03 -4.44
C VAL A 178 14.24 -7.91 -5.29
N THR A 179 14.58 -6.66 -5.01
CA THR A 179 14.05 -5.49 -5.72
C THR A 179 15.19 -4.57 -6.10
N ARG A 180 15.19 -4.12 -7.35
CA ARG A 180 16.09 -3.09 -7.86
C ARG A 180 15.31 -1.82 -8.14
N ILE A 181 15.81 -0.70 -7.63
CA ILE A 181 15.24 0.63 -7.84
C ILE A 181 16.26 1.59 -8.44
N ASP A 182 15.81 2.61 -9.16
CA ASP A 182 16.65 3.77 -9.46
C ASP A 182 16.67 4.79 -8.30
N ALA A 183 17.42 5.88 -8.47
CA ALA A 183 17.53 6.96 -7.49
C ALA A 183 16.19 7.69 -7.21
N THR A 184 15.18 7.57 -8.09
CA THR A 184 13.84 8.12 -7.86
C THR A 184 12.92 7.14 -7.12
N GLY A 185 13.39 5.91 -6.87
CA GLY A 185 12.58 4.85 -6.26
C GLY A 185 11.69 4.12 -7.25
N LYS A 186 11.86 4.32 -8.56
CA LYS A 186 11.16 3.53 -9.57
C LYS A 186 11.71 2.09 -9.53
N ILE A 187 10.81 1.12 -9.45
CA ILE A 187 11.18 -0.30 -9.51
C ILE A 187 11.62 -0.63 -10.95
N LEU A 188 12.86 -1.05 -11.10
CA LEU A 188 13.46 -1.50 -12.37
C LEU A 188 13.37 -3.02 -12.53
N HIS A 189 13.46 -3.74 -11.41
CA HIS A 189 13.37 -5.19 -11.38
C HIS A 189 12.79 -5.66 -10.04
N ARG A 190 12.00 -6.73 -10.08
CA ARG A 190 11.47 -7.39 -8.89
C ARG A 190 11.46 -8.90 -9.13
N GLU A 191 12.07 -9.63 -8.21
CA GLU A 191 12.05 -11.09 -8.19
C GLU A 191 11.37 -11.55 -6.88
N GLU A 192 10.38 -12.42 -7.02
CA GLU A 192 9.66 -13.00 -5.89
C GLU A 192 10.41 -14.23 -5.36
N LYS A 193 10.65 -14.27 -4.04
CA LYS A 193 11.36 -15.35 -3.35
C LYS A 193 10.47 -16.18 -2.44
N HIS A 194 9.34 -15.62 -2.03
CA HIS A 194 8.31 -16.29 -1.23
C HIS A 194 6.94 -16.03 -1.88
N PRO A 195 5.98 -16.99 -1.83
CA PRO A 195 4.63 -16.78 -2.29
C PRO A 195 4.05 -15.47 -1.79
N GLN A 196 3.77 -14.62 -2.76
CA GLN A 196 3.32 -13.29 -2.52
C GLN A 196 2.39 -12.91 -3.67
N PRO A 197 1.22 -12.36 -3.37
CA PRO A 197 0.43 -11.87 -4.44
C PRO A 197 1.06 -10.66 -5.15
N PRO A 198 0.60 -10.41 -6.39
CA PRO A 198 1.14 -9.38 -7.26
C PRO A 198 1.39 -8.01 -6.60
N PRO A 199 2.47 -7.33 -7.00
CA PRO A 199 2.70 -5.96 -6.61
C PRO A 199 1.63 -5.04 -7.21
N ALA A 200 1.02 -4.21 -6.37
CA ALA A 200 0.15 -3.14 -6.83
C ALA A 200 1.01 -1.95 -7.30
N GLU A 201 0.92 -1.58 -8.58
CA GLU A 201 1.71 -0.48 -9.13
C GLU A 201 1.40 0.88 -8.49
N ASP A 202 0.16 1.06 -8.03
CA ASP A 202 -0.35 2.29 -7.40
C ASP A 202 0.03 2.41 -5.93
N MET A 203 0.49 1.31 -5.32
CA MET A 203 0.98 1.23 -3.93
C MET A 203 2.37 0.57 -3.88
N PRO A 204 3.40 1.16 -4.51
CA PRO A 204 4.74 0.59 -4.55
C PRO A 204 5.40 0.62 -3.16
N ILE A 205 6.35 -0.30 -2.96
CA ILE A 205 7.12 -0.44 -1.71
C ILE A 205 8.00 0.80 -1.39
N THR A 206 8.25 1.64 -2.40
CA THR A 206 9.00 2.89 -2.32
C THR A 206 8.12 4.07 -2.71
N LEU A 207 8.33 5.22 -2.06
CA LEU A 207 7.78 6.49 -2.57
C LEU A 207 8.51 6.84 -3.87
N GLN A 208 7.78 7.10 -4.96
CA GLN A 208 8.37 7.60 -6.19
C GLN A 208 8.63 9.12 -6.08
N LEU A 209 9.89 9.50 -6.21
CA LEU A 209 10.39 10.86 -6.12
C LEU A 209 10.39 11.53 -7.51
N PRO A 210 10.35 12.87 -7.58
CA PRO A 210 10.43 13.59 -8.85
C PRO A 210 11.83 13.43 -9.47
N ALA A 211 11.88 13.37 -10.80
CA ALA A 211 13.14 13.30 -11.52
C ALA A 211 13.92 14.62 -11.44
N ASP A 212 13.22 15.76 -11.35
CA ASP A 212 13.83 17.08 -11.25
C ASP A 212 13.81 17.61 -9.82
N ALA A 213 14.60 18.66 -9.55
CA ALA A 213 14.55 19.34 -8.27
C ALA A 213 13.19 20.05 -8.10
N VAL A 214 12.61 19.95 -6.91
CA VAL A 214 11.28 20.51 -6.61
C VAL A 214 11.38 21.59 -5.54
N ALA A 215 10.67 22.70 -5.73
CA ALA A 215 10.56 23.74 -4.72
C ALA A 215 9.51 23.37 -3.66
N VAL A 216 9.61 23.99 -2.48
CA VAL A 216 8.54 23.89 -1.47
C VAL A 216 7.22 24.43 -2.06
N GLY A 217 6.14 23.67 -1.88
CA GLY A 217 4.82 23.91 -2.45
C GLY A 217 4.58 23.24 -3.81
N GLU A 218 5.64 22.84 -4.51
CA GLU A 218 5.55 22.16 -5.80
C GLU A 218 5.00 20.74 -5.66
N LYS A 219 4.35 20.27 -6.73
CA LYS A 219 3.68 18.98 -6.79
C LYS A 219 4.24 18.13 -7.92
N TRP A 220 4.23 16.83 -7.69
CA TRP A 220 4.40 15.82 -8.72
C TRP A 220 3.40 14.72 -8.48
N ASP A 221 3.17 13.91 -9.49
CA ASP A 221 2.17 12.86 -9.40
C ASP A 221 2.46 11.71 -10.35
N ARG A 222 1.73 10.63 -10.13
CA ARG A 222 1.68 9.47 -11.01
C ARG A 222 0.25 9.02 -11.16
N VAL A 223 -0.12 8.68 -12.39
CA VAL A 223 -1.41 8.13 -12.75
C VAL A 223 -1.27 6.62 -12.89
N TYR A 224 -2.26 5.89 -12.39
CA TYR A 224 -2.31 4.43 -12.43
C TYR A 224 -3.71 3.98 -12.83
N ASP A 225 -3.83 2.88 -13.56
CA ASP A 225 -5.10 2.23 -13.80
C ASP A 225 -5.22 1.01 -12.87
N VAL A 226 -6.25 0.99 -12.03
CA VAL A 226 -6.52 -0.07 -11.05
C VAL A 226 -7.69 -0.91 -11.52
N ASP A 227 -7.54 -2.23 -11.46
CA ASP A 227 -8.65 -3.14 -11.72
C ASP A 227 -9.67 -3.11 -10.59
N ALA A 228 -10.94 -3.00 -10.98
CA ALA A 228 -12.09 -3.14 -10.11
C ALA A 228 -13.21 -3.88 -10.84
N GLU A 229 -14.22 -4.30 -10.10
CA GLU A 229 -15.38 -4.99 -10.64
C GLU A 229 -16.64 -4.17 -10.46
N GLN A 230 -17.49 -4.10 -11.48
CA GLN A 230 -18.84 -3.55 -11.32
C GLN A 230 -19.75 -4.56 -10.62
N LYS A 231 -20.86 -4.10 -10.06
CA LYS A 231 -21.85 -5.00 -9.43
C LYS A 231 -22.43 -6.06 -10.39
N SER A 232 -22.34 -5.82 -11.69
CA SER A 232 -22.74 -6.75 -12.75
C SER A 232 -21.75 -7.90 -12.99
N GLY A 233 -20.55 -7.85 -12.41
CA GLY A 233 -19.45 -8.77 -12.72
C GLY A 233 -18.48 -8.25 -13.78
N ALA A 234 -18.78 -7.12 -14.43
CA ALA A 234 -17.93 -6.57 -15.48
C ALA A 234 -16.63 -5.99 -14.88
N LYS A 235 -15.47 -6.40 -15.43
CA LYS A 235 -14.17 -5.78 -15.12
C LYS A 235 -14.15 -4.32 -15.57
N LEU A 236 -13.56 -3.44 -14.75
CA LEU A 236 -13.43 -2.01 -14.97
C LEU A 236 -12.01 -1.56 -14.62
N LYS A 237 -11.35 -0.85 -15.53
CA LYS A 237 -10.12 -0.10 -15.22
C LYS A 237 -10.50 1.26 -14.66
N VAL A 238 -10.16 1.50 -13.39
CA VAL A 238 -10.38 2.78 -12.71
C VAL A 238 -9.08 3.58 -12.78
N ARG A 239 -9.11 4.72 -13.46
CA ARG A 239 -7.98 5.64 -13.47
C ARG A 239 -7.87 6.36 -12.14
N THR A 240 -6.68 6.35 -11.58
CA THR A 240 -6.34 6.91 -10.27
C THR A 240 -5.07 7.71 -10.36
N ARG A 241 -4.77 8.50 -9.33
CA ARG A 241 -3.57 9.32 -9.26
C ARG A 241 -3.08 9.41 -7.82
N ARG A 242 -1.77 9.26 -7.63
CA ARG A 242 -1.10 9.61 -6.38
C ARG A 242 -0.41 10.95 -6.55
N VAL A 243 -0.86 11.95 -5.80
CA VAL A 243 -0.32 13.32 -5.83
C VAL A 243 0.58 13.49 -4.62
N CYS A 244 1.79 13.97 -4.87
CA CYS A 244 2.76 14.35 -3.86
C CYS A 244 2.99 15.86 -3.88
N ARG A 245 3.34 16.43 -2.74
CA ARG A 245 3.75 17.84 -2.63
C ARG A 245 4.89 17.96 -1.64
N LEU A 246 5.93 18.71 -2.00
CA LEU A 246 6.96 19.07 -1.03
C LEU A 246 6.39 20.14 -0.10
N ALA A 247 6.00 19.77 1.12
CA ALA A 247 5.32 20.66 2.06
C ALA A 247 6.32 21.57 2.80
N SER A 248 7.45 21.02 3.24
CA SER A 248 8.54 21.78 3.86
C SER A 248 9.86 21.02 3.78
N VAL A 249 10.97 21.73 4.02
CA VAL A 249 12.29 21.14 4.28
C VAL A 249 12.87 21.82 5.51
N GLU A 250 13.11 21.05 6.56
CA GLU A 250 13.60 21.52 7.86
C GLU A 250 14.70 20.57 8.34
N ASP A 251 15.86 21.10 8.75
CA ASP A 251 16.99 20.32 9.26
C ASP A 251 17.39 19.13 8.36
N GLY A 252 17.35 19.33 7.04
CA GLY A 252 17.68 18.26 6.07
C GLY A 252 16.61 17.18 5.92
N ILE A 253 15.41 17.37 6.47
CA ILE A 253 14.25 16.47 6.33
C ILE A 253 13.16 17.14 5.49
N ALA A 254 12.82 16.52 4.36
CA ALA A 254 11.68 16.91 3.53
C ALA A 254 10.39 16.29 4.10
N ALA A 255 9.39 17.14 4.33
CA ALA A 255 8.01 16.73 4.56
C ALA A 255 7.26 16.69 3.23
N ILE A 256 6.73 15.52 2.86
CA ILE A 256 6.04 15.31 1.60
C ILE A 256 4.60 14.90 1.90
N ASP A 257 3.63 15.72 1.51
CA ASP A 257 2.22 15.32 1.55
C ASP A 257 1.94 14.32 0.43
N VAL A 258 1.18 13.27 0.73
CA VAL A 258 0.77 12.25 -0.24
C VAL A 258 -0.74 12.08 -0.17
N GLU A 259 -1.41 12.09 -1.32
CA GLU A 259 -2.85 11.87 -1.43
C GLU A 259 -3.18 10.99 -2.63
N TYR A 260 -4.09 10.04 -2.44
CA TYR A 260 -4.65 9.22 -3.50
C TYR A 260 -5.98 9.78 -4.01
N GLN A 261 -6.14 9.81 -5.33
CA GLN A 261 -7.31 10.38 -6.01
C GLN A 261 -7.87 9.40 -7.04
N ILE A 262 -9.19 9.20 -7.01
CA ILE A 262 -9.91 8.48 -8.08
C ILE A 262 -10.28 9.51 -9.16
N LEU A 263 -9.87 9.25 -10.40
CA LEU A 263 -10.12 10.13 -11.55
C LEU A 263 -11.31 9.65 -12.41
N THR A 264 -11.48 8.33 -12.56
CA THR A 264 -12.65 7.77 -13.25
C THR A 264 -13.89 7.89 -12.34
N PRO A 265 -15.03 8.42 -12.81
CA PRO A 265 -16.28 8.35 -12.06
C PRO A 265 -16.67 6.90 -11.76
N VAL A 266 -16.93 6.60 -10.49
CA VAL A 266 -17.26 5.24 -10.02
C VAL A 266 -18.49 5.27 -9.11
N ASP A 267 -19.27 4.20 -9.14
CA ASP A 267 -20.38 4.01 -8.21
C ASP A 267 -19.87 3.61 -6.81
N SER A 268 -20.80 3.47 -5.85
CA SER A 268 -20.45 3.13 -4.47
C SER A 268 -19.92 1.70 -4.29
N TYR A 269 -20.28 0.78 -5.18
CA TYR A 269 -19.79 -0.59 -5.15
C TYR A 269 -18.30 -0.63 -5.53
N VAL A 270 -17.95 -0.02 -6.66
CA VAL A 270 -16.56 0.10 -7.10
C VAL A 270 -15.74 0.92 -6.11
N ARG A 271 -16.28 2.03 -5.59
CA ARG A 271 -15.58 2.84 -4.57
C ARG A 271 -15.25 2.05 -3.31
N SER A 272 -16.09 1.09 -2.90
CA SER A 272 -15.84 0.25 -1.72
C SER A 272 -14.63 -0.69 -1.89
N GLN A 273 -14.33 -1.11 -3.13
CA GLN A 273 -13.14 -1.92 -3.43
C GLN A 273 -11.84 -1.09 -3.38
N LEU A 274 -11.95 0.22 -3.55
CA LEU A 274 -10.82 1.14 -3.56
C LEU A 274 -10.65 1.88 -2.22
N VAL A 275 -11.50 1.61 -1.22
CA VAL A 275 -11.57 2.42 0.01
C VAL A 275 -10.23 2.51 0.74
N GLU A 276 -9.48 1.41 0.79
CA GLU A 276 -8.17 1.34 1.46
C GLU A 276 -7.11 2.18 0.76
N ARG A 277 -7.28 2.44 -0.55
CA ARG A 277 -6.35 3.26 -1.34
C ARG A 277 -6.53 4.74 -1.08
N LEU A 278 -7.67 5.18 -0.52
CA LEU A 278 -8.04 6.58 -0.30
C LEU A 278 -7.24 7.26 0.84
N THR A 279 -5.95 6.93 0.89
CA THR A 279 -5.00 7.40 1.88
C THR A 279 -4.67 8.87 1.67
N LYS A 280 -4.51 9.55 2.81
CA LYS A 280 -3.82 10.83 2.91
C LYS A 280 -2.70 10.67 3.92
N GLY A 281 -1.53 11.20 3.63
CA GLY A 281 -0.36 10.93 4.45
C GLY A 281 0.74 11.95 4.33
N VAL A 282 1.74 11.77 5.18
CA VAL A 282 2.97 12.55 5.18
C VAL A 282 4.14 11.58 5.21
N VAL A 283 5.09 11.78 4.30
CA VAL A 283 6.39 11.10 4.27
C VAL A 283 7.46 12.06 4.74
N LYS A 284 8.32 11.62 5.65
CA LYS A 284 9.53 12.34 6.08
C LYS A 284 10.74 11.68 5.42
N PHE A 285 11.39 12.42 4.54
CA PHE A 285 12.51 11.95 3.74
C PHE A 285 13.79 12.69 4.14
N ASP A 286 14.85 11.94 4.46
CA ASP A 286 16.15 12.50 4.79
C ASP A 286 16.94 12.77 3.50
N LEU A 287 17.25 14.05 3.24
CA LEU A 287 17.92 14.46 2.01
C LEU A 287 19.38 14.03 1.97
N GLU A 288 20.04 13.96 3.12
CA GLU A 288 21.45 13.59 3.22
C GLU A 288 21.61 12.09 3.02
N ARG A 289 20.88 11.30 3.83
CA ARG A 289 20.90 9.83 3.80
C ARG A 289 20.16 9.24 2.60
N GLY A 290 19.29 10.01 1.96
CA GLY A 290 18.49 9.55 0.82
C GLY A 290 17.59 8.37 1.18
N CYS A 291 16.86 8.46 2.29
CA CYS A 291 15.94 7.43 2.71
C CYS A 291 14.70 8.00 3.40
N VAL A 292 13.60 7.25 3.39
CA VAL A 292 12.42 7.57 4.21
C VAL A 292 12.78 7.31 5.68
N VAL A 293 12.57 8.31 6.54
CA VAL A 293 12.75 8.18 8.00
C VAL A 293 11.45 7.78 8.66
N SER A 294 10.33 8.32 8.18
CA SER A 294 9.01 7.88 8.60
C SER A 294 7.96 8.18 7.56
N GLN A 295 6.84 7.48 7.62
CA GLN A 295 5.65 7.83 6.87
C GLN A 295 4.40 7.44 7.65
N GLN A 296 3.34 8.24 7.50
CA GLN A 296 2.03 7.93 8.03
C GLN A 296 1.00 8.12 6.92
N HIS A 297 0.08 7.18 6.80
CA HIS A 297 -1.06 7.23 5.90
C HIS A 297 -2.33 6.90 6.66
N ASP A 298 -3.36 7.70 6.46
CA ASP A 298 -4.66 7.58 7.13
C ASP A 298 -5.77 7.45 6.08
N VAL A 299 -6.77 6.63 6.40
CA VAL A 299 -8.05 6.58 5.71
C VAL A 299 -9.15 6.81 6.74
N ASP A 300 -10.07 7.72 6.46
CA ASP A 300 -11.35 7.82 7.14
C ASP A 300 -12.42 8.05 6.06
N ALA A 301 -13.12 6.98 5.71
CA ALA A 301 -14.05 6.96 4.60
C ALA A 301 -15.38 6.33 5.00
N ARG A 302 -16.47 6.99 4.56
CA ARG A 302 -17.82 6.46 4.62
C ARG A 302 -18.38 6.27 3.22
N ILE A 303 -18.90 5.07 2.95
CA ILE A 303 -19.51 4.72 1.67
C ILE A 303 -20.94 4.27 1.94
N LEU A 304 -21.89 4.87 1.24
CA LEU A 304 -23.31 4.54 1.33
C LEU A 304 -23.74 3.78 0.08
N GLY A 305 -24.69 2.87 0.19
CA GLY A 305 -25.30 2.26 -0.99
C GLY A 305 -24.44 1.22 -1.72
N PHE A 306 -23.32 0.76 -1.14
CA PHE A 306 -22.38 -0.12 -1.83
C PHE A 306 -22.96 -1.52 -2.10
N ALA A 307 -23.76 -2.09 -1.20
CA ALA A 307 -24.39 -3.41 -1.34
C ALA A 307 -25.90 -3.35 -1.64
N SER A 308 -26.65 -2.59 -0.83
CA SER A 308 -28.08 -2.28 -1.01
C SER A 308 -28.31 -0.77 -0.80
N GLN A 309 -29.47 -0.22 -1.16
CA GLN A 309 -29.74 1.21 -0.97
C GLN A 309 -29.61 1.66 0.50
N ALA A 310 -29.89 0.77 1.45
CA ALA A 310 -29.76 1.03 2.88
C ALA A 310 -28.39 0.66 3.47
N SER A 311 -27.45 0.15 2.64
CA SER A 311 -26.14 -0.29 3.12
C SER A 311 -25.19 0.86 3.41
N SER A 312 -24.27 0.65 4.34
CA SER A 312 -23.17 1.58 4.60
C SER A 312 -21.91 0.87 5.05
N MET A 313 -20.77 1.47 4.75
CA MET A 313 -19.43 1.05 5.19
C MET A 313 -18.74 2.27 5.79
N GLN A 314 -18.18 2.11 6.97
CA GLN A 314 -17.21 3.01 7.58
C GLN A 314 -15.87 2.27 7.60
N PHE A 315 -14.86 2.86 6.99
CA PHE A 315 -13.51 2.32 6.95
C PHE A 315 -12.56 3.36 7.54
N VAL A 316 -11.93 3.01 8.66
CA VAL A 316 -10.91 3.84 9.30
C VAL A 316 -9.65 3.01 9.37
N ALA A 317 -8.55 3.51 8.81
CA ALA A 317 -7.27 2.83 8.88
C ALA A 317 -6.12 3.82 9.06
N ARG A 318 -5.04 3.33 9.65
CA ARG A 318 -3.77 4.04 9.80
C ARG A 318 -2.63 3.08 9.56
N THR A 319 -1.70 3.49 8.71
CA THR A 319 -0.38 2.87 8.55
C THR A 319 0.66 3.87 9.02
N GLN A 320 1.57 3.42 9.88
CA GLN A 320 2.75 4.18 10.30
C GLN A 320 3.98 3.32 10.03
N GLU A 321 5.00 3.92 9.44
CA GLU A 321 6.30 3.31 9.26
C GLU A 321 7.37 4.25 9.80
N GLN A 322 8.33 3.69 10.54
CA GLN A 322 9.43 4.45 11.13
C GLN A 322 10.73 3.67 11.00
N LEU A 323 11.74 4.32 10.46
CA LEU A 323 13.10 3.79 10.39
C LEU A 323 13.66 3.65 11.80
N LEU A 324 14.12 2.46 12.12
CA LEU A 324 14.76 2.13 13.38
C LEU A 324 16.22 2.62 13.36
N PRO A 325 16.76 3.07 14.50
CA PRO A 325 18.19 3.34 14.63
C PRO A 325 19.02 2.11 14.27
N ALA A 326 20.22 2.34 13.71
CA ALA A 326 21.12 1.26 13.26
C ALA A 326 21.47 0.24 14.36
N GLU A 327 21.37 0.61 15.64
CA GLU A 327 21.68 -0.26 16.79
C GLU A 327 20.48 -1.08 17.32
N ALA A 328 19.33 -1.05 16.66
CA ALA A 328 18.12 -1.63 17.23
C ALA A 328 18.02 -3.17 17.08
N VAL A 329 19.04 -3.97 17.41
CA VAL A 329 18.89 -5.35 17.94
C VAL A 329 20.12 -5.68 18.79
N ALA A 330 19.88 -5.81 20.10
CA ALA A 330 20.78 -6.49 21.02
C ALA A 330 20.87 -7.99 20.65
N ARG A 331 22.09 -8.53 20.74
CA ARG A 331 22.50 -9.90 20.43
C ARG A 331 21.55 -10.98 20.99
N ARG A 332 21.26 -11.95 20.14
CA ARG A 332 20.78 -13.31 20.45
C ARG A 332 21.17 -14.14 19.21
N ASP A 333 22.14 -15.04 19.16
CA ASP A 333 22.86 -15.83 20.16
C ASP A 333 24.29 -16.11 19.65
N GLU A 334 25.30 -15.94 20.50
CA GLU A 334 26.64 -16.55 20.34
C GLU A 334 27.01 -17.33 21.63
N ALA A 335 25.98 -17.83 22.33
CA ALA A 335 26.12 -18.49 23.62
C ALA A 335 25.88 -20.02 23.60
N ASP A 336 25.63 -20.63 22.44
CA ASP A 336 25.43 -22.08 22.31
C ASP A 336 26.56 -22.82 21.57
N ALA A 337 27.69 -22.17 21.37
CA ALA A 337 28.91 -22.80 20.86
C ALA A 337 29.98 -22.93 21.94
N SER A 338 29.63 -23.42 23.14
CA SER A 338 30.57 -23.92 24.16
C SER A 338 29.82 -24.51 25.36
N ARG A 339 29.33 -25.74 25.27
CA ARG A 339 29.19 -26.68 26.40
C ARG A 339 28.82 -28.08 25.92
#